data_AF-A0ABD6AF72-F1
#
_entry.id   AF-A0ABD6AF72-F1
#
_cell.length_a   1.000
_cell.length_b   1.000
_cell.length_c   1.000
_cell.angle_alpha   90.00
_cell.angle_beta   90.00
_cell.angle_gamma   90.00
#
_symmetry.space_group_name_H-M   'P 1'
#
loop_
_entity.id
_entity.type
_entity.pdbx_description
1 polymer ?
#
loop_
_entity_poly.entity_id
_entity_poly.type
_entity_poly.pdbx_seq_one_letter_code
_entity_poly.pdbx_strand_id
1 'polypeptide(L)'
;MTNPDPHIPDPPEDPRRADHYRHPDCVEIVYLVEDGHVLTLREYDSVEAFERTVADARYLGLHEGVEALPDPATFADEDDTSEDG
;
A
#
# COMPACT_ATOMS: atom_id res chain seq x y z
N MET A 1 18.76 3.21 31.59
CA MET A 1 18.56 2.01 30.76
C MET A 1 17.98 2.49 29.45
N THR A 2 18.80 2.58 28.40
CA THR A 2 18.31 2.83 27.04
C THR A 2 17.58 1.57 26.61
N ASN A 3 16.29 1.69 26.30
CA ASN A 3 15.57 0.64 25.60
C ASN A 3 16.32 0.39 24.29
N PRO A 4 16.74 -0.83 23.94
CA PRO A 4 17.25 -1.07 22.61
C PRO A 4 16.13 -0.70 21.63
N ASP A 5 16.47 0.12 20.62
CA ASP A 5 15.61 0.34 19.46
C ASP A 5 15.11 -1.05 18.98
N PRO A 6 13.81 -1.23 18.69
CA PRO A 6 13.36 -2.47 18.10
C PRO A 6 14.22 -2.74 16.87
N HIS A 7 14.86 -3.91 16.83
CA HIS A 7 15.69 -4.32 15.71
C HIS A 7 14.79 -4.41 14.47
N ILE A 8 14.75 -3.33 13.68
CA ILE A 8 14.14 -3.37 12.35
C ILE A 8 15.09 -4.24 11.51
N PRO A 9 14.64 -5.38 11.00
CA PRO A 9 15.48 -6.23 10.16
C PRO A 9 15.92 -5.43 8.93
N ASP A 10 17.13 -5.72 8.43
CA ASP A 10 17.57 -5.20 7.14
C ASP A 10 16.54 -5.57 6.06
N PRO A 11 16.26 -4.67 5.11
CA PRO A 11 15.32 -4.96 4.04
C PRO A 11 15.81 -6.15 3.21
N PRO A 12 14.90 -6.98 2.67
CA PRO A 12 15.28 -8.09 1.81
C PRO A 12 16.02 -7.61 0.56
N GLU A 13 16.82 -8.50 -0.05
CA GLU A 13 17.55 -8.19 -1.29
C GLU A 13 16.60 -7.94 -2.48
N ASP A 14 15.42 -8.56 -2.47
CA ASP A 14 14.36 -8.39 -3.47
C ASP A 14 13.06 -7.90 -2.80
N PRO A 15 12.26 -7.04 -3.47
CA PRO A 15 10.96 -6.62 -2.96
C PRO A 15 10.02 -7.82 -2.87
N ARG A 16 9.27 -7.90 -1.77
CA ARG A 16 8.29 -8.94 -1.51
C ARG A 16 6.93 -8.31 -1.26
N ARG A 17 5.87 -9.07 -1.58
CA ARG A 17 4.50 -8.69 -1.22
C ARG A 17 4.43 -8.39 0.29
N ALA A 18 3.75 -7.30 0.62
CA ALA A 18 3.63 -6.73 1.95
C ALA A 18 4.91 -6.11 2.56
N ASP A 19 6.01 -5.99 1.81
CA ASP A 19 7.08 -5.08 2.22
C ASP A 19 6.52 -3.65 2.32
N HIS A 20 6.95 -2.95 3.37
CA HIS A 20 6.38 -1.69 3.80
C HIS A 20 7.50 -0.68 4.02
N TYR A 21 7.45 0.42 3.27
CA TYR A 21 8.45 1.46 3.24
C TYR A 21 7.84 2.79 3.68
N ARG A 22 8.59 3.58 4.46
CA ARG A 22 8.19 4.94 4.81
C ARG A 22 9.06 5.94 4.05
N HIS A 23 8.41 6.74 3.23
CA HIS A 23 8.99 7.92 2.58
C HIS A 23 8.71 9.17 3.44
N PRO A 24 9.36 10.30 3.17
CA PRO A 24 9.11 11.54 3.92
C PRO A 24 7.66 12.05 3.80
N ASP A 25 6.97 11.68 2.71
CA ASP A 25 5.71 12.25 2.25
C ASP A 25 4.60 11.20 2.04
N CYS A 26 4.93 9.91 2.10
CA CYS A 26 3.98 8.82 2.02
C CYS A 26 4.50 7.53 2.66
N VAL A 27 3.60 6.59 2.84
CA VAL A 27 3.88 5.19 3.09
C VAL A 27 3.68 4.41 1.78
N GLU A 28 4.60 3.53 1.44
CA GLU A 28 4.51 2.64 0.28
C GLU A 28 4.43 1.17 0.72
N ILE A 29 3.46 0.44 0.16
CA ILE A 29 3.22 -0.97 0.44
C ILE A 29 3.27 -1.75 -0.86
N VAL A 30 4.07 -2.82 -0.92
CA VAL A 30 4.13 -3.70 -2.09
C VAL A 30 2.90 -4.60 -2.14
N TYR A 31 2.09 -4.46 -3.18
CA TYR A 31 0.88 -5.25 -3.40
C TYR A 31 1.16 -6.53 -4.20
N LEU A 32 1.94 -6.42 -5.28
CA LEU A 32 2.28 -7.54 -6.17
C LEU A 32 3.69 -7.37 -6.75
N VAL A 33 4.42 -8.48 -6.89
CA VAL A 33 5.66 -8.56 -7.66
C VAL A 33 5.48 -9.66 -8.70
N GLU A 34 5.46 -9.30 -9.98
CA GLU A 34 5.20 -10.21 -11.09
C GLU A 34 5.96 -9.76 -12.34
N ASP A 35 6.61 -10.69 -13.05
CA ASP A 35 7.36 -10.42 -14.28
C ASP A 35 8.39 -9.27 -14.20
N GLY A 36 9.02 -9.09 -13.03
CA GLY A 36 9.97 -8.01 -12.78
C GLY A 36 9.33 -6.63 -12.57
N HIS A 37 8.00 -6.57 -12.50
CA HIS A 37 7.23 -5.38 -12.16
C HIS A 37 6.76 -5.44 -10.70
N VAL A 38 6.70 -4.27 -10.06
CA VAL A 38 6.19 -4.12 -8.69
C VAL A 38 4.97 -3.21 -8.75
N LEU A 39 3.84 -3.70 -8.28
CA LEU A 39 2.64 -2.90 -8.04
C LEU A 39 2.60 -2.50 -6.57
N THR A 40 2.46 -1.20 -6.31
CA THR A 40 2.50 -0.62 -4.97
C THR A 40 1.26 0.21 -4.68
N LEU A 41 0.85 0.23 -3.41
CA LEU A 41 -0.09 1.19 -2.86
C LEU A 41 0.70 2.29 -2.15
N ARG A 42 0.30 3.56 -2.36
CA ARG A 42 0.88 4.70 -1.63
C ARG A 42 -0.18 5.42 -0.82
N GLU A 43 0.04 5.55 0.47
CA GLU A 43 -0.79 6.33 1.39
C GLU A 43 -0.09 7.65 1.71
N TYR A 44 -0.76 8.77 1.42
CA TYR A 44 -0.23 10.12 1.68
C TYR A 44 -0.86 10.69 2.94
N ASP A 45 -0.11 11.51 3.68
CA ASP A 45 -0.60 12.17 4.91
C ASP A 45 -1.80 13.09 4.65
N SER A 46 -1.97 13.58 3.41
CA SER A 46 -3.13 14.38 2.99
C SER A 46 -3.36 14.34 1.49
N VAL A 47 -4.58 14.72 1.07
CA VAL A 47 -4.92 14.92 -0.35
C VAL A 47 -4.01 15.99 -0.99
N GLU A 48 -3.70 17.07 -0.29
CA GLU A 48 -2.78 18.12 -0.79
C GLU A 48 -1.36 17.56 -1.04
N ALA A 49 -0.88 16.65 -0.18
CA ALA A 49 0.40 15.98 -0.39
C ALA A 49 0.38 15.10 -1.65
N PHE A 50 -0.71 14.36 -1.87
CA PHE A 50 -0.93 13.61 -3.11
C PHE A 50 -0.95 14.53 -4.33
N GLU A 51 -1.76 15.59 -4.32
CA GLU A 51 -1.91 16.53 -5.44
C GLU A 51 -0.58 17.17 -5.84
N ARG A 52 0.23 17.60 -4.87
CA ARG A 52 1.57 18.13 -5.13
C ARG A 52 2.49 17.09 -5.76
N THR A 53 2.40 15.84 -5.32
CA THR A 53 3.22 14.74 -5.85
C THR A 53 2.85 14.39 -7.29
N VAL A 54 1.55 14.39 -7.62
CA VAL A 54 1.10 14.07 -8.98
C VAL A 54 1.08 15.26 -9.93
N ALA A 55 1.27 16.48 -9.44
CA ALA A 55 1.27 17.70 -10.27
C ALA A 55 2.32 17.64 -11.40
N ASP A 56 3.47 17.00 -11.14
CA ASP A 56 4.54 16.81 -12.11
C ASP A 56 4.46 15.44 -12.82
N ALA A 57 3.48 14.61 -12.48
CA ALA A 57 3.31 13.29 -13.05
C ALA A 57 2.55 13.33 -14.38
N ARG A 58 2.88 12.41 -15.28
CA ARG A 58 2.09 12.19 -16.48
C ARG A 58 0.91 11.27 -16.16
N TYR A 59 -0.31 11.79 -16.29
CA TYR A 59 -1.51 10.96 -16.22
C TYR A 59 -1.56 9.98 -17.40
N LEU A 60 -1.70 8.68 -17.10
CA LEU A 60 -1.74 7.60 -18.11
C LEU A 60 -3.13 6.97 -18.29
N GLY A 61 -4.15 7.44 -17.56
CA GLY A 61 -5.47 6.83 -17.55
C GLY A 61 -5.69 5.88 -16.37
N LEU A 62 -6.76 5.09 -16.46
CA LEU A 62 -7.11 4.07 -15.46
C LEU A 62 -6.40 2.76 -15.78
N HIS A 63 -5.91 2.08 -14.74
CA HIS A 63 -5.36 0.73 -14.91
C HIS A 63 -6.53 -0.26 -14.90
N GLU A 64 -6.91 -0.76 -16.08
CA GLU A 64 -8.11 -1.61 -16.27
C GLU A 64 -8.17 -2.81 -15.30
N GLY A 65 -7.01 -3.45 -15.03
CA GLY A 65 -6.95 -4.57 -14.09
C GLY A 65 -7.19 -4.22 -12.62
N VAL A 66 -7.01 -2.95 -12.24
CA VAL A 66 -7.29 -2.43 -10.88
C VAL A 66 -8.70 -1.87 -10.81
N GLU A 67 -9.15 -1.18 -11.86
CA GLU A 67 -10.54 -0.71 -11.99
C GLU A 67 -11.55 -1.86 -11.93
N ALA A 68 -11.19 -3.03 -12.43
CA ALA A 68 -12.01 -4.24 -12.36
C ALA A 68 -12.05 -4.92 -10.97
N LEU A 69 -11.26 -4.45 -9.99
CA LEU A 69 -11.31 -5.00 -8.63
C LEU A 69 -12.62 -4.58 -7.93
N PRO A 70 -13.22 -5.44 -7.08
CA PRO A 70 -14.42 -5.08 -6.36
C PRO A 70 -14.17 -3.89 -5.44
N ASP A 71 -15.19 -3.04 -5.27
CA ASP A 71 -15.14 -1.94 -4.29
C ASP A 71 -14.85 -2.52 -2.90
N PRO A 72 -13.95 -1.93 -2.09
CA PRO A 72 -13.70 -2.34 -0.71
C PRO A 72 -14.97 -2.49 0.14
N ALA A 73 -16.03 -1.70 -0.12
CA ALA A 73 -17.32 -1.84 0.53
C ALA A 73 -17.98 -3.21 0.29
N THR A 74 -17.61 -3.92 -0.77
CA THR A 74 -18.07 -5.30 -1.07
C THR A 74 -17.53 -6.32 -0.06
N PHE A 75 -16.41 -6.03 0.60
CA PHE A 75 -15.79 -6.89 1.61
C PHE A 75 -16.08 -6.44 3.05
N ALA A 76 -16.77 -5.31 3.23
CA ALA A 76 -17.13 -4.79 4.54
C ALA A 76 -18.31 -5.53 5.19
N ASP A 77 -19.01 -6.40 4.45
CA ASP A 77 -20.20 -7.14 4.91
C ASP A 77 -19.93 -8.55 5.47
N GLU A 78 -18.66 -9.00 5.55
CA GLU A 78 -18.32 -10.35 6.06
C GLU A 78 -17.84 -10.39 7.52
N ASP A 79 -18.00 -9.30 8.29
CA ASP A 79 -17.62 -9.20 9.71
C ASP A 79 -18.83 -9.13 10.68
N ASP A 80 -19.96 -9.75 10.31
CA ASP A 80 -21.09 -9.94 11.23
C ASP A 80 -21.85 -11.26 10.90
N THR A 81 -21.23 -12.41 11.17
CA THR A 81 -21.91 -13.62 11.70
C THR A 81 -20.89 -14.73 12.02
N SER A 82 -20.28 -14.68 13.20
CA SER A 82 -19.69 -15.82 13.93
C SER A 82 -19.52 -15.31 15.37
N GLU A 83 -20.16 -15.77 16.45
CA GLU A 83 -20.96 -16.94 16.83
C GLU A 83 -21.73 -16.53 18.11
N ASP A 84 -22.97 -17.02 18.32
CA ASP A 84 -23.33 -17.75 19.56
C ASP A 84 -24.71 -18.44 19.39
N GLY A 85 -24.72 -19.77 19.55
CA GLY A 85 -25.83 -20.55 20.13
C GLY A 85 -27.07 -20.87 19.29
#